data_AF-A0AAW5EWH8-F1
#
_entry.id   AF-A0AAW5EWH8-F1
#
_cell.length_a   1.000
_cell.length_b   1.000
_cell.length_c   1.000
_cell.angle_alpha   90.00
_cell.angle_beta   90.00
_cell.angle_gamma   90.00
#
_symmetry.space_group_name_H-M   'P 1'
#
loop_
_entity.id
_entity.type
_entity.pdbx_description
1 polymer ?
#
loop_
_entity_poly.entity_id
_entity_poly.type
_entity_poly.pdbx_seq_one_letter_code
_entity_poly.pdbx_strand_id
1 'polypeptide(L)'
;VGNLYVNRNTIGAVVGVQPFGGRGLSGTGPKAGGPLILRRLLAAFPLRDGLPGMTGGTTPAIMERWHAWLMGNGYSHIGHRVAEMAKKPLPGAHMTMPGPVGEENVYSFRPRGHVLCVGDVREHLVLLASLALSCGNTAFV
;
A
#
# COMPACT_ATOMS: atom_id res chain seq x y z
N VAL A 1 -12.34 -5.73 6.78
CA VAL A 1 -12.14 -7.08 6.20
C VAL A 1 -11.17 -7.03 5.03
N GLY A 2 -10.65 -8.17 4.57
CA GLY A 2 -9.78 -8.25 3.39
C GLY A 2 -10.51 -8.54 2.08
N ASN A 3 -11.62 -9.29 2.12
CA ASN A 3 -12.49 -9.58 0.99
C ASN A 3 -13.90 -9.06 1.32
N LEU A 4 -14.56 -8.43 0.35
CA LEU A 4 -15.92 -7.92 0.47
C LEU A 4 -16.74 -8.51 -0.69
N TYR A 5 -17.93 -8.98 -0.37
CA TYR A 5 -18.86 -9.60 -1.31
C TYR A 5 -20.20 -8.89 -1.14
N VAL A 6 -20.79 -8.44 -2.25
CA VAL A 6 -22.06 -7.70 -2.25
C VAL A 6 -23.07 -8.50 -3.06
N ASN A 7 -24.25 -8.76 -2.49
CA ASN A 7 -25.35 -9.52 -3.12
C ASN A 7 -24.96 -10.90 -3.66
N ARG A 8 -24.04 -11.60 -2.97
CA ARG A 8 -23.57 -12.95 -3.30
C ARG A 8 -23.07 -13.68 -2.06
N ASN A 9 -22.69 -14.96 -2.19
CA ASN A 9 -22.04 -15.72 -1.11
C ASN A 9 -20.60 -15.20 -0.81
N THR A 10 -20.05 -15.60 0.34
CA THR A 10 -18.74 -15.14 0.84
C THR A 10 -17.62 -16.19 0.73
N ILE A 11 -17.84 -17.22 -0.08
CA ILE A 11 -16.96 -18.38 -0.25
C ILE A 11 -16.46 -18.50 -1.69
N GLY A 12 -15.51 -19.41 -1.95
CA GLY A 12 -15.10 -19.75 -3.31
C GLY A 12 -14.36 -18.64 -4.05
N ALA A 13 -13.45 -17.94 -3.36
CA ALA A 13 -12.62 -16.91 -4.00
C ALA A 13 -11.76 -17.51 -5.13
N VAL A 14 -11.84 -16.92 -6.32
CA VAL A 14 -11.16 -17.39 -7.52
C VAL A 14 -9.80 -16.68 -7.66
N VAL A 15 -8.76 -17.47 -7.91
CA VAL A 15 -7.38 -16.98 -8.14
C VAL A 15 -7.36 -16.01 -9.30
N GLY A 16 -6.68 -14.87 -9.14
CA GLY A 16 -6.58 -13.84 -10.18
C GLY A 16 -7.84 -12.98 -10.36
N VAL A 17 -8.97 -13.31 -9.72
CA VAL A 17 -10.21 -12.53 -9.77
C VAL A 17 -10.51 -11.88 -8.42
N GLN A 18 -10.56 -12.69 -7.35
CA GLN A 18 -10.77 -12.21 -5.98
C GLN A 18 -9.59 -12.61 -5.07
N PRO A 19 -8.41 -11.97 -5.19
CA PRO A 19 -7.27 -12.25 -4.32
C PRO A 19 -7.67 -12.35 -2.84
N PHE A 20 -7.35 -13.48 -2.23
CA PHE A 20 -7.91 -13.86 -0.93
C PHE A 20 -6.91 -13.65 0.21
N GLY A 21 -7.41 -13.12 1.32
CA GLY A 21 -6.61 -12.87 2.51
C GLY A 21 -7.14 -11.70 3.33
N GLY A 22 -7.07 -11.84 4.65
CA GLY A 22 -7.59 -10.89 5.63
C GLY A 22 -6.59 -9.84 6.12
N ARG A 23 -6.93 -9.21 7.24
CA ARG A 23 -6.06 -8.30 8.02
C ARG A 23 -6.25 -8.58 9.51
N GLY A 24 -5.36 -8.08 10.36
CA GLY A 24 -5.43 -8.29 11.81
C GLY A 24 -5.18 -9.76 12.15
N LEU A 25 -6.00 -10.33 13.04
CA LEU A 25 -5.87 -11.73 13.44
C LEU A 25 -6.10 -12.73 12.29
N SER A 26 -6.71 -12.30 11.19
CA SER A 26 -6.94 -13.15 10.01
C SER A 26 -5.73 -13.28 9.08
N GLY A 27 -4.60 -12.60 9.37
CA GLY A 27 -3.36 -12.78 8.62
C GLY A 27 -2.59 -11.49 8.31
N THR A 28 -1.34 -11.68 7.88
CA THR A 28 -0.36 -10.60 7.62
C THR A 28 -0.45 -10.01 6.21
N GLY A 29 -0.95 -10.80 5.26
CA GLY A 29 -0.82 -10.57 3.82
C GLY A 29 0.62 -10.84 3.31
N PRO A 30 0.87 -10.66 2.01
CA PRO A 30 -0.07 -10.23 0.95
C PRO A 30 -1.13 -11.30 0.60
N LYS A 31 -2.15 -10.91 -0.18
CA LYS A 31 -3.26 -11.80 -0.59
C LYS A 31 -2.77 -12.94 -1.50
N ALA A 32 -3.18 -14.16 -1.19
CA ALA A 32 -2.96 -15.32 -2.05
C ALA A 32 -3.77 -15.17 -3.35
N GLY A 33 -3.23 -15.69 -4.46
CA GLY A 33 -3.82 -15.53 -5.79
C GLY A 33 -3.87 -14.09 -6.30
N GLY A 34 -3.18 -13.16 -5.62
CA GLY A 34 -3.04 -11.76 -6.02
C GLY A 34 -1.64 -11.42 -6.54
N PRO A 35 -1.48 -10.23 -7.12
CA PRO A 35 -0.26 -9.89 -7.87
C PRO A 35 0.98 -9.64 -6.99
N LEU A 36 0.83 -9.62 -5.66
CA LEU A 36 1.92 -9.33 -4.72
C LEU A 36 2.48 -10.57 -4.02
N ILE A 37 1.83 -11.74 -4.10
CA ILE A 37 2.21 -12.90 -3.28
C ILE A 37 3.61 -13.40 -3.60
N LEU A 38 3.94 -13.54 -4.89
CA LEU A 38 5.25 -14.05 -5.30
C LEU A 38 6.38 -13.07 -4.96
N ARG A 39 6.11 -11.76 -4.99
CA ARG A 39 7.12 -10.75 -4.61
C ARG A 39 7.57 -10.90 -3.16
N ARG A 40 6.70 -11.42 -2.28
CA ARG A 40 7.05 -11.67 -0.87
C ARG A 40 8.05 -12.82 -0.70
N LEU A 41 8.18 -13.69 -1.70
CA LEU A 41 9.07 -14.85 -1.66
C LEU A 41 10.47 -14.56 -2.24
N LEU A 42 10.71 -13.35 -2.74
CA LEU A 42 12.01 -12.93 -3.24
C LEU A 42 12.90 -12.42 -2.11
N ALA A 43 14.20 -12.71 -2.20
CA ALA A 43 15.21 -12.21 -1.26
C ALA A 43 15.40 -10.68 -1.35
N ALA A 44 15.23 -10.11 -2.54
CA ALA A 44 15.27 -8.67 -2.80
C ALA A 44 14.01 -8.25 -3.55
N PHE A 45 13.45 -7.09 -3.17
CA PHE A 45 12.25 -6.56 -3.81
C PHE A 45 12.62 -5.73 -5.03
N PRO A 46 12.12 -6.06 -6.24
CA PRO A 46 12.35 -5.22 -7.41
C PRO A 46 11.69 -3.84 -7.20
N LEU A 47 12.33 -2.80 -7.76
CA LEU A 47 11.78 -1.44 -7.77
C LEU A 47 10.37 -1.44 -8.36
N ARG A 48 9.53 -0.58 -7.79
CA ARG A 48 8.10 -0.60 -8.05
C ARG A 48 7.77 0.23 -9.30
N ASP A 49 7.58 -0.45 -10.43
CA ASP A 49 6.99 0.16 -11.64
C ASP A 49 5.46 0.23 -11.60
N GLY A 50 4.88 0.12 -10.40
CA GLY A 50 3.43 -0.01 -10.20
C GLY A 50 2.95 -1.44 -10.43
N LEU A 51 1.63 -1.63 -10.35
CA LEU A 51 0.96 -2.83 -10.83
C LEU A 51 0.25 -2.46 -12.13
N PRO A 52 0.40 -3.22 -13.23
CA PRO A 52 -0.31 -2.95 -14.47
C PRO A 52 -1.83 -2.86 -14.24
N GLY A 53 -2.49 -1.88 -14.85
CA GLY A 53 -3.94 -1.65 -14.71
C GLY A 53 -4.36 -0.97 -13.39
N MET A 54 -3.43 -0.67 -12.49
CA MET A 54 -3.71 0.13 -11.29
C MET A 54 -3.87 1.60 -11.67
N THR A 55 -4.99 2.20 -11.28
CA THR A 55 -5.31 3.60 -11.52
C THR A 55 -5.78 4.28 -10.22
N GLY A 56 -5.95 5.60 -10.28
CA GLY A 56 -6.32 6.41 -9.12
C GLY A 56 -5.19 6.52 -8.11
N GLY A 57 -5.57 6.59 -6.83
CA GLY A 57 -4.66 6.89 -5.73
C GLY A 57 -4.68 8.37 -5.36
N THR A 58 -4.54 8.64 -4.07
CA THR A 58 -4.53 10.01 -3.54
C THR A 58 -3.32 10.17 -2.63
N THR A 59 -2.52 11.21 -2.90
CA THR A 59 -1.41 11.58 -2.03
C THR A 59 -1.99 12.07 -0.70
N PRO A 60 -1.62 11.45 0.43
CA PRO A 60 -2.13 11.87 1.73
C PRO A 60 -1.77 13.34 2.02
N ALA A 61 -2.73 14.13 2.50
CA ALA A 61 -2.55 15.57 2.74
C ALA A 61 -1.38 15.92 3.69
N ILE A 62 -1.01 14.98 4.57
CA ILE A 62 0.15 15.13 5.46
C ILE A 62 1.48 15.21 4.69
N MET A 63 1.55 14.64 3.49
CA MET A 63 2.79 14.52 2.72
C MET A 63 3.38 15.87 2.32
N GLU A 64 2.54 16.86 2.03
CA GLU A 64 3.02 18.20 1.68
C GLU A 64 3.72 18.87 2.87
N ARG A 65 3.06 18.88 4.04
CA ARG A 65 3.66 19.42 5.28
C ARG A 65 4.88 18.63 5.72
N TRP A 66 4.84 17.30 5.59
CA TRP A 66 5.96 16.43 5.93
C TRP A 66 7.16 16.68 5.02
N HIS A 67 6.93 16.79 3.70
CA HIS A 67 7.97 17.15 2.73
C HIS A 67 8.61 18.50 3.08
N ALA A 68 7.81 19.54 3.33
CA ALA A 68 8.31 20.86 3.72
C ALA A 68 9.18 20.78 4.99
N TRP A 69 8.74 20.03 6.00
CA TRP A 69 9.52 19.80 7.22
C TRP A 69 10.85 19.11 6.92
N LEU A 70 10.87 18.06 6.10
CA LEU A 70 12.10 17.35 5.72
C LEU A 70 13.12 18.29 5.05
N MET A 71 12.64 19.12 4.12
CA MET A 71 13.48 20.07 3.39
C MET A 71 14.08 21.14 4.31
N GLY A 72 13.33 21.58 5.34
CA GLY A 72 13.79 22.59 6.30
C GLY A 72 14.64 22.05 7.47
N ASN A 73 14.69 20.73 7.69
CA ASN A 73 15.31 20.12 8.89
C ASN A 73 16.50 19.21 8.57
N GLY A 74 17.17 19.40 7.42
CA GLY A 74 18.39 18.67 7.06
C GLY A 74 18.17 17.27 6.48
N TYR A 75 16.92 16.92 6.11
CA TYR A 75 16.59 15.61 5.52
C TYR A 75 16.24 15.71 4.02
N SER A 76 16.91 16.61 3.28
CA SER A 76 16.60 16.89 1.87
C SER A 76 16.65 15.65 0.98
N HIS A 77 17.59 14.73 1.22
CA HIS A 77 17.68 13.47 0.48
C HIS A 77 16.45 12.56 0.71
N ILE A 78 15.86 12.55 1.92
CA ILE A 78 14.58 11.86 2.20
C ILE A 78 13.43 12.64 1.56
N GLY A 79 13.47 13.98 1.62
CA GLY A 79 12.51 14.87 0.98
C GLY A 79 12.34 14.57 -0.51
N HIS A 80 13.44 14.46 -1.25
CA HIS A 80 13.39 14.07 -2.67
C HIS A 80 12.74 12.70 -2.90
N ARG A 81 13.05 11.70 -2.05
CA ARG A 81 12.40 10.38 -2.14
C ARG A 81 10.90 10.46 -1.84
N VAL A 82 10.50 11.28 -0.87
CA VAL A 82 9.11 11.55 -0.53
C VAL A 82 8.36 12.19 -1.70
N ALA A 83 8.98 13.16 -2.39
CA ALA A 83 8.41 13.77 -3.58
C ALA A 83 8.19 12.75 -4.70
N GLU A 84 9.13 11.83 -4.94
CA GLU A 84 8.94 10.75 -5.92
C GLU A 84 7.80 9.79 -5.55
N MET A 85 7.66 9.45 -4.26
CA MET A 85 6.53 8.62 -3.79
C MET A 85 5.19 9.31 -4.01
N ALA A 86 5.11 10.62 -3.79
CA ALA A 86 3.90 11.41 -3.99
C ALA A 86 3.42 11.44 -5.45
N LYS A 87 4.30 11.18 -6.43
CA LYS A 87 3.93 11.07 -7.85
C LYS A 87 3.20 9.75 -8.18
N LYS A 88 3.31 8.74 -7.33
CA LYS A 88 2.70 7.40 -7.53
C LYS A 88 1.90 6.99 -6.28
N PRO A 89 0.82 7.71 -5.94
CA PRO A 89 0.08 7.46 -4.70
C PRO A 89 -0.59 6.08 -4.72
N LEU A 90 -0.53 5.41 -3.57
CA LEU A 90 -1.13 4.09 -3.37
C LEU A 90 -2.46 4.13 -2.64
N PRO A 91 -2.67 4.99 -1.62
CA PRO A 91 -3.95 5.01 -0.91
C PRO A 91 -5.10 5.30 -1.85
N GLY A 92 -6.08 4.40 -1.94
CA GLY A 92 -7.23 4.54 -2.85
C GLY A 92 -6.96 4.12 -4.30
N ALA A 93 -5.72 3.72 -4.64
CA ALA A 93 -5.44 3.16 -5.94
C ALA A 93 -6.17 1.81 -6.09
N HIS A 94 -6.74 1.56 -7.27
CA HIS A 94 -7.52 0.37 -7.55
C HIS A 94 -7.37 -0.12 -8.99
N MET A 95 -7.77 -1.36 -9.23
CA MET A 95 -7.89 -1.95 -10.56
C MET A 95 -9.11 -2.86 -10.61
N THR A 96 -9.74 -2.95 -11.77
CA THR A 96 -10.73 -3.97 -12.06
C THR A 96 -10.02 -5.28 -12.40
N MET A 97 -10.44 -6.36 -11.78
CA MET A 97 -9.93 -7.71 -12.02
C MET A 97 -10.79 -8.37 -13.11
N PRO A 98 -10.19 -9.16 -14.02
CA PRO A 98 -10.96 -9.92 -15.00
C PRO A 98 -11.90 -10.90 -14.28
N GLY A 99 -13.16 -11.00 -14.70
CA GLY A 99 -14.17 -11.83 -14.04
C GLY A 99 -15.33 -12.20 -14.97
N PRO A 100 -16.27 -13.04 -14.50
CA PRO A 100 -17.44 -13.41 -15.28
C PRO A 100 -18.36 -12.21 -15.51
N VAL A 101 -19.17 -12.27 -16.57
CA VAL A 101 -20.24 -11.28 -16.81
C VAL A 101 -21.22 -11.25 -15.63
N GLY A 102 -21.77 -10.07 -15.34
CA GLY A 102 -22.68 -9.88 -14.21
C GLY A 102 -21.99 -9.73 -12.85
N GLU A 103 -20.66 -9.75 -12.79
CA GLU A 103 -19.90 -9.49 -11.57
C GLU A 103 -18.84 -8.41 -11.78
N GLU A 104 -18.80 -7.42 -10.87
CA GLU A 104 -17.69 -6.48 -10.79
C GLU A 104 -16.71 -6.92 -9.71
N ASN A 105 -15.44 -7.06 -10.08
CA ASN A 105 -14.37 -7.46 -9.16
C ASN A 105 -13.32 -6.37 -9.10
N VAL A 106 -13.14 -5.75 -7.93
CA VAL A 106 -12.22 -4.63 -7.73
C VAL A 106 -11.14 -4.99 -6.71
N TYR A 107 -9.88 -4.81 -7.10
CA TYR A 107 -8.73 -4.89 -6.20
C TYR A 107 -8.25 -3.48 -5.86
N SER A 108 -8.18 -3.13 -4.58
CA SER A 108 -7.80 -1.79 -4.15
C SER A 108 -6.78 -1.78 -3.01
N PHE A 109 -5.98 -0.72 -2.96
CA PHE A 109 -5.07 -0.44 -1.86
C PHE A 109 -5.71 0.51 -0.86
N ARG A 110 -5.58 0.15 0.43
CA ARG A 110 -6.02 0.98 1.56
C ARG A 110 -4.88 1.07 2.58
N PRO A 111 -4.83 2.16 3.36
CA PRO A 111 -3.92 2.23 4.51
C PRO A 111 -4.09 1.02 5.43
N ARG A 112 -2.98 0.53 5.99
CA ARG A 112 -3.01 -0.54 7.00
C ARG A 112 -3.51 -0.02 8.34
N GLY A 113 -3.30 1.26 8.64
CA GLY A 113 -3.69 1.92 9.89
C GLY A 113 -2.47 2.46 10.63
N HIS A 114 -2.22 1.96 11.83
CA HIS A 114 -1.05 2.33 12.62
C HIS A 114 0.16 1.48 12.24
N VAL A 115 1.32 2.13 12.01
CA VAL A 115 2.58 1.47 11.66
C VAL A 115 3.64 1.85 12.67
N LEU A 116 4.22 0.86 13.34
CA LEU A 116 5.35 1.03 14.23
C LEU A 116 6.65 1.15 13.41
N CYS A 117 7.41 2.21 13.66
CA CYS A 117 8.68 2.56 13.05
C CYS A 117 9.77 2.40 14.11
N VAL A 118 10.56 1.33 14.05
CA VAL A 118 11.62 1.04 15.02
C VAL A 118 12.98 1.19 14.37
N GLY A 119 13.90 1.87 15.05
CA GLY A 119 15.26 2.09 14.60
C GLY A 119 16.08 2.81 15.68
N ASP A 120 17.39 2.62 15.64
CA ASP A 120 18.38 3.23 16.52
C ASP A 120 18.96 4.53 15.93
N VAL A 121 18.93 4.66 14.60
CA VAL A 121 19.35 5.86 13.88
C VAL A 121 18.15 6.75 13.56
N ARG A 122 18.22 8.03 13.98
CA ARG A 122 17.17 9.03 13.77
C ARG A 122 16.77 9.16 12.30
N GLU A 123 17.75 9.18 11.39
CA GLU A 123 17.51 9.29 9.95
C GLU A 123 16.72 8.10 9.39
N HIS A 124 16.97 6.88 9.88
CA HIS A 124 16.18 5.71 9.53
C HIS A 124 14.74 5.82 10.05
N LEU A 125 14.54 6.33 11.27
CA LEU A 125 13.20 6.58 11.81
C LEU A 125 12.42 7.60 10.97
N VAL A 126 13.08 8.68 10.51
CA VAL A 126 12.48 9.66 9.61
C VAL A 126 12.09 9.02 8.27
N LEU A 127 12.94 8.15 7.72
CA LEU A 127 12.63 7.43 6.49
C LEU A 127 11.45 6.45 6.68
N LEU A 128 11.41 5.70 7.78
CA LEU A 128 10.31 4.77 8.09
C LEU A 128 8.99 5.52 8.27
N ALA A 129 8.99 6.64 8.99
CA ALA A 129 7.83 7.50 9.14
C ALA A 129 7.36 8.04 7.77
N SER A 130 8.30 8.45 6.92
CA SER A 130 8.01 8.90 5.55
C SER A 130 7.32 7.83 4.70
N LEU A 131 7.77 6.57 4.80
CA LEU A 131 7.17 5.43 4.10
C LEU A 131 5.77 5.09 4.63
N ALA A 132 5.57 5.17 5.95
CA ALA A 132 4.27 4.95 6.57
C ALA A 132 3.26 6.01 6.12
N LEU A 133 3.64 7.29 6.22
CA LEU A 133 2.80 8.44 5.85
C LEU A 133 2.45 8.44 4.36
N SER A 134 3.38 8.09 3.46
CA SER A 134 3.12 8.03 2.01
C SER A 134 2.06 7.00 1.62
N CYS A 135 1.92 5.95 2.43
CA CYS A 135 0.89 4.93 2.29
C CYS A 135 -0.39 5.24 3.08
N GLY A 136 -0.55 6.48 3.57
CA GLY A 136 -1.73 6.96 4.29
C GLY A 136 -1.88 6.40 5.70
N ASN A 137 -0.80 5.89 6.30
CA ASN A 137 -0.81 5.34 7.66
C ASN A 137 -0.45 6.41 8.69
N THR A 138 -0.75 6.12 9.95
CA THR A 138 -0.19 6.84 11.09
C THR A 138 1.11 6.16 11.53
N ALA A 139 2.19 6.92 11.62
CA ALA A 139 3.48 6.42 12.10
C ALA A 139 3.58 6.54 13.63
N PHE A 140 4.05 5.48 14.29
CA PHE A 140 4.48 5.48 15.69
C PHE A 140 5.98 5.26 15.70
N VAL A 141 6.72 6.22 16.23
CA VAL A 141 8.18 6.24 16.26
C VAL A 141 8.65 6.04 17.69
#